data_AF-A0A1Q7MPX5-F1
#
_entry.id   AF-A0A1Q7MPX5-F1
#
_cell.length_a   1.000
_cell.length_b   1.000
_cell.length_c   1.000
_cell.angle_alpha   90.00
_cell.angle_beta   90.00
_cell.angle_gamma   90.00
#
_symmetry.space_group_name_H-M   'P 1'
#
loop_
_entity.id
_entity.type
_entity.pdbx_description
1 polymer ?
#
loop_
_entity_poly.entity_id
_entity_poly.type
_entity_poly.pdbx_seq_one_letter_code
_entity_poly.pdbx_strand_id
1 'polypeptide(L)'
;MGETLKKILMWTRFANISKLKEVLEKELDDNQKKLAFENSDGENGLKELSTISGVPYATVGSWWQKWFRLGLVVESETRKGRMMKIASLDDIGIKSPQRKEQKAKPQKESVSEKGGTDDQQTGDEAPP
;
A
#
# COMPACT_ATOMS: atom_id res chain seq x y z
N MET A 1 -4.99 -18.26 20.33
CA MET A 1 -4.66 -19.28 19.30
C MET A 1 -3.77 -20.34 19.94
N GLY A 2 -4.16 -21.63 19.97
CA GLY A 2 -3.45 -22.69 20.72
C GLY A 2 -2.10 -23.11 20.12
N GLU A 3 -1.17 -23.62 20.93
CA GLU A 3 0.20 -23.99 20.53
C GLU A 3 0.22 -25.04 19.41
N THR A 4 -0.66 -26.03 19.47
CA THR A 4 -0.80 -27.08 18.44
C THR A 4 -1.13 -26.50 17.07
N LEU A 5 -2.05 -25.53 17.01
CA LEU A 5 -2.44 -24.90 15.75
C LEU A 5 -1.26 -24.11 15.15
N LYS A 6 -0.46 -23.43 15.98
CA LYS A 6 0.76 -22.75 15.52
C LYS A 6 1.78 -23.73 14.93
N LYS A 7 2.01 -24.87 15.59
CA LYS A 7 2.93 -25.92 15.10
C LYS A 7 2.45 -26.53 13.79
N ILE A 8 1.15 -26.86 13.68
CA ILE A 8 0.57 -27.35 12.43
C ILE A 8 0.73 -26.31 11.32
N LEU A 9 0.41 -25.05 11.58
CA LEU A 9 0.56 -23.97 10.59
C LEU A 9 2.02 -23.83 10.13
N MET A 10 2.98 -23.90 11.04
CA MET A 10 4.41 -23.85 10.73
C MET A 10 4.81 -24.99 9.78
N TRP A 11 4.50 -26.24 10.16
CA TRP A 11 4.86 -27.40 9.35
C TRP A 11 4.12 -27.43 7.99
N THR A 12 2.85 -26.99 7.95
CA THR A 12 2.10 -26.86 6.69
C THR A 12 2.73 -25.83 5.77
N ARG A 13 3.13 -24.66 6.28
CA ARG A 13 3.85 -23.64 5.49
C ARG A 13 5.16 -24.19 4.94
N PHE A 14 5.95 -24.84 5.80
CA PHE A 14 7.22 -25.44 5.41
C PHE A 14 7.04 -26.49 4.30
N ALA A 15 6.08 -27.42 4.45
CA ALA A 15 5.82 -28.46 3.47
C ALA A 15 5.35 -27.94 2.10
N ASN A 16 4.75 -26.74 2.06
CA ASN A 16 4.17 -26.16 0.85
C ASN A 16 4.99 -25.01 0.25
N ILE A 17 6.14 -24.65 0.84
CA ILE A 17 6.88 -23.45 0.45
C ILE A 17 7.31 -23.47 -1.02
N SER A 18 7.72 -24.63 -1.55
CA SER A 18 8.11 -24.78 -2.96
C SER A 18 6.94 -24.56 -3.90
N LYS A 19 5.74 -25.04 -3.53
CA LYS A 19 4.54 -24.84 -4.35
C LYS A 19 4.07 -23.39 -4.31
N LEU A 20 4.14 -22.75 -3.15
CA LEU A 20 3.86 -21.32 -3.00
C LEU A 20 4.82 -20.50 -3.87
N LYS A 21 6.12 -20.84 -3.87
CA LYS A 21 7.12 -20.19 -4.73
C LYS A 21 6.76 -20.29 -6.21
N GLU A 22 6.44 -21.49 -6.70
CA GLU A 22 6.05 -21.72 -8.09
C GLU A 22 4.84 -20.86 -8.50
N VAL A 23 3.82 -20.81 -7.63
CA VAL A 23 2.62 -20.00 -7.87
C VAL A 23 2.96 -18.51 -7.90
N LEU A 24 3.76 -18.02 -6.95
CA LEU A 24 4.17 -16.61 -6.89
C LEU A 24 5.04 -16.21 -8.09
N GLU A 25 5.98 -17.04 -8.52
CA GLU A 25 6.82 -16.76 -9.70
C GLU A 25 6.00 -16.70 -10.99
N LYS A 26 4.99 -17.58 -11.12
CA LYS A 26 4.07 -17.57 -12.26
C LYS A 26 3.11 -16.38 -12.23
N GLU A 27 2.61 -16.02 -11.05
CA GLU A 27 1.62 -14.96 -10.90
C GLU A 27 2.24 -13.56 -10.97
N LEU A 28 3.40 -13.39 -10.35
CA LEU A 28 4.16 -12.14 -10.28
C LEU A 28 5.27 -12.15 -11.34
N ASP A 29 4.84 -12.35 -12.59
CA ASP A 29 5.67 -12.42 -13.79
C ASP A 29 6.41 -11.10 -14.11
N ASP A 30 5.93 -9.97 -13.59
CA ASP A 30 6.50 -8.65 -13.79
C ASP A 30 6.90 -7.94 -12.48
N ASN A 31 7.76 -6.92 -12.60
CA ASN A 31 8.25 -6.15 -11.46
C ASN A 31 7.15 -5.31 -10.78
N GLN A 32 6.12 -4.89 -11.52
CA GLN A 32 5.05 -4.05 -10.98
C GLN A 32 4.14 -4.85 -10.07
N LYS A 33 3.81 -6.09 -10.44
CA LYS A 33 3.10 -7.06 -9.62
C LYS A 33 3.88 -7.42 -8.37
N LYS A 34 5.19 -7.70 -8.50
CA LYS A 34 6.05 -7.96 -7.33
C LYS A 34 6.03 -6.80 -6.35
N LEU A 35 6.17 -5.58 -6.84
CA LEU A 35 6.08 -4.36 -6.01
C LEU A 35 4.71 -4.22 -5.34
N ALA A 36 3.62 -4.35 -6.10
CA ALA A 36 2.27 -4.21 -5.56
C ALA A 36 1.96 -5.30 -4.52
N PHE A 37 2.37 -6.55 -4.78
CA PHE A 37 2.20 -7.67 -3.87
C PHE A 37 3.01 -7.47 -2.58
N GLU A 38 4.29 -7.13 -2.69
CA GLU A 38 5.16 -6.95 -1.52
C GLU A 38 4.68 -5.79 -0.63
N ASN A 39 4.04 -4.77 -1.21
CA ASN A 39 3.48 -3.64 -0.45
C ASN A 39 2.01 -3.86 -0.01
N SER A 40 1.39 -4.99 -0.33
CA SER A 40 0.08 -5.37 0.20
C SER A 40 0.26 -5.89 1.63
N ASP A 41 0.42 -4.97 2.58
CA ASP A 41 0.82 -5.21 3.97
C ASP A 41 -0.34 -5.08 4.97
N GLY A 42 -1.56 -4.88 4.47
CA GLY A 42 -2.74 -4.64 5.29
C GLY A 42 -2.96 -3.18 5.70
N GLU A 43 -2.05 -2.26 5.36
CA GLU A 43 -2.19 -0.82 5.58
C GLU A 43 -2.41 -0.09 4.24
N ASN A 44 -1.58 -0.40 3.23
CA ASN A 44 -1.66 0.25 1.92
C ASN A 44 -2.96 -0.11 1.18
N GLY A 45 -3.63 0.92 0.67
CA GLY A 45 -4.77 0.77 -0.21
C GLY A 45 -4.41 0.71 -1.68
N LEU A 46 -5.43 0.51 -2.51
CA LEU A 46 -5.29 0.46 -3.97
C LEU A 46 -4.67 1.74 -4.56
N LYS A 47 -4.90 2.91 -3.94
CA LYS A 47 -4.33 4.19 -4.40
C LYS A 47 -2.83 4.27 -4.13
N GLU A 48 -2.42 3.86 -2.93
CA GLU A 48 -1.02 3.81 -2.53
C GLU A 48 -0.27 2.80 -3.39
N LEU A 49 -0.82 1.59 -3.54
CA LEU A 49 -0.24 0.54 -4.38
C LEU A 49 -0.14 0.93 -5.86
N SER A 50 -1.16 1.62 -6.39
CA SER A 50 -1.12 2.17 -7.75
C SER A 50 0.05 3.13 -7.94
N THR A 51 0.29 4.00 -6.95
CA THR A 51 1.43 4.92 -6.95
C THR A 51 2.76 4.19 -6.83
N ILE A 52 2.84 3.17 -5.97
CA ILE A 52 4.07 2.40 -5.70
C ILE A 52 4.48 1.56 -6.91
N SER A 53 3.52 0.91 -7.56
CA SER A 53 3.77 0.02 -8.70
C SER A 53 3.79 0.73 -10.06
N GLY A 54 3.28 1.97 -10.11
CA GLY A 54 3.13 2.73 -11.36
C GLY A 54 2.02 2.18 -12.27
N VAL A 55 1.05 1.46 -11.69
CA VAL A 55 -0.01 0.74 -12.40
C VAL A 55 -1.37 1.38 -12.09
N PRO A 56 -2.33 1.43 -13.02
CA PRO A 56 -3.66 1.97 -12.74
C PRO A 56 -4.36 1.30 -11.56
N TYR A 57 -5.10 2.10 -10.79
CA TYR A 57 -5.89 1.65 -9.63
C TYR A 57 -6.77 0.43 -9.93
N ALA A 58 -7.46 0.42 -11.07
CA ALA A 58 -8.34 -0.67 -11.47
C ALA A 58 -7.58 -2.00 -11.68
N THR A 59 -6.38 -1.93 -12.24
CA THR A 59 -5.52 -3.10 -12.45
C THR A 59 -5.05 -3.68 -11.13
N VAL A 60 -4.61 -2.84 -10.18
CA VAL A 60 -4.26 -3.29 -8.82
C VAL A 60 -5.46 -3.94 -8.13
N GLY A 61 -6.66 -3.36 -8.28
CA GLY A 61 -7.90 -3.95 -7.77
C GLY A 61 -8.18 -5.33 -8.36
N SER A 62 -8.01 -5.49 -9.67
CA SER A 62 -8.14 -6.80 -10.34
C SER A 62 -7.12 -7.82 -9.84
N TRP A 63 -5.89 -7.40 -9.57
CA TRP A 63 -4.85 -8.27 -9.00
C TRP A 63 -5.20 -8.71 -7.59
N TRP A 64 -5.61 -7.80 -6.70
CA TRP A 64 -6.07 -8.14 -5.36
C TRP A 64 -7.19 -9.18 -5.36
N GLN A 65 -8.19 -9.00 -6.22
CA GLN A 65 -9.29 -9.96 -6.34
C GLN A 65 -8.78 -11.33 -6.79
N LYS A 66 -7.82 -11.38 -7.72
CA LYS A 66 -7.21 -12.62 -8.17
C LYS A 66 -6.36 -13.27 -7.08
N TRP A 67 -5.49 -12.51 -6.43
CA TRP A 67 -4.61 -12.99 -5.36
C TRP A 67 -5.40 -13.48 -4.14
N PHE A 68 -6.50 -12.82 -3.81
CA PHE A 68 -7.42 -13.25 -2.76
C PHE A 68 -8.04 -14.62 -3.08
N ARG A 69 -8.54 -14.81 -4.31
CA ARG A 69 -9.06 -16.12 -4.76
C ARG A 69 -8.00 -17.21 -4.79
N LEU A 70 -6.73 -16.85 -5.01
CA LEU A 70 -5.59 -17.78 -4.96
C LEU A 70 -5.06 -18.02 -3.53
N GLY A 71 -5.57 -17.30 -2.53
CA GLY A 71 -5.10 -17.37 -1.15
C GLY A 71 -3.72 -16.77 -0.93
N LEU A 72 -3.24 -15.91 -1.83
CA LEU A 72 -1.93 -15.23 -1.72
C LEU A 72 -2.01 -13.96 -0.85
N VAL A 73 -3.21 -13.40 -0.71
CA VAL A 73 -3.51 -12.30 0.21
C VAL A 73 -4.77 -12.62 1.00
N VAL A 74 -4.90 -12.01 2.17
CA VAL A 74 -6.07 -12.08 3.07
C VAL A 74 -6.53 -10.67 3.41
N GLU A 75 -7.76 -10.51 3.88
CA GLU A 75 -8.19 -9.21 4.40
C GLU A 75 -7.40 -8.85 5.67
N SER A 76 -7.02 -7.59 5.79
CA SER A 76 -6.36 -7.05 6.97
C SER A 76 -7.29 -7.14 8.19
N GLU A 77 -6.76 -7.63 9.30
CA GLU A 77 -7.47 -7.67 10.58
C GLU A 77 -7.68 -6.27 11.17
N THR A 78 -6.81 -5.31 10.83
CA THR A 78 -6.81 -3.95 11.40
C THR A 78 -7.57 -2.95 10.54
N ARG A 79 -7.60 -3.15 9.22
CA ARG A 79 -8.16 -2.19 8.26
C ARG A 79 -9.10 -2.87 7.26
N LYS A 80 -10.40 -2.65 7.42
CA LYS A 80 -11.42 -3.21 6.52
C LYS A 80 -11.15 -2.81 5.05
N GLY A 81 -11.20 -3.79 4.16
CA GLY A 81 -10.99 -3.58 2.72
C GLY A 81 -9.52 -3.39 2.31
N ARG A 82 -8.56 -3.61 3.21
CA ARG A 82 -7.14 -3.75 2.87
C ARG A 82 -6.77 -5.21 2.75
N MET A 83 -5.85 -5.50 1.84
CA MET A 83 -5.31 -6.85 1.65
C MET A 83 -3.89 -6.93 2.21
N MET A 84 -3.59 -8.07 2.83
CA MET A 84 -2.32 -8.41 3.44
C MET A 84 -1.78 -9.70 2.81
N LYS A 85 -0.53 -9.67 2.34
CA LYS A 85 0.17 -10.84 1.80
C LYS A 85 0.38 -11.91 2.87
N ILE A 86 0.26 -13.17 2.48
CA ILE A 86 0.45 -14.31 3.42
C ILE A 86 1.91 -14.62 3.73
N ALA A 87 2.82 -14.14 2.88
CA ALA A 87 4.27 -14.30 2.99
C ALA A 87 4.98 -13.16 2.23
N SER A 88 6.16 -12.74 2.69
CA SER A 88 7.00 -11.81 1.92
C SER A 88 7.70 -12.54 0.79
N LEU A 89 8.03 -11.84 -0.29
CA LEU A 89 8.79 -12.42 -1.41
C LEU A 89 10.19 -12.86 -0.97
N ASP A 90 10.82 -12.10 -0.07
CA ASP A 90 12.14 -12.40 0.46
C ASP A 90 12.13 -13.71 1.28
N ASP A 91 11.10 -13.96 2.10
CA ASP A 91 10.95 -15.22 2.85
C ASP A 91 10.80 -16.45 1.94
N ILE A 92 10.27 -16.25 0.73
CA ILE A 92 10.08 -17.31 -0.28
C ILE A 92 11.30 -17.40 -1.23
N GLY A 93 12.29 -16.52 -1.07
CA GLY A 93 13.49 -16.48 -1.90
C GLY A 93 13.22 -15.95 -3.32
N ILE A 94 12.23 -15.07 -3.48
CA ILE A 94 11.94 -14.34 -4.71
C ILE A 94 12.44 -12.91 -4.54
N LYS A 95 13.34 -12.44 -5.42
CA LYS A 95 13.85 -11.07 -5.35
C LYS A 95 12.74 -10.05 -5.64
N SER A 96 12.44 -9.21 -4.66
CA SER A 96 11.58 -8.04 -4.86
C SER A 96 12.38 -6.90 -5.54
N PRO A 97 11.81 -6.20 -6.55
CA PRO A 97 12.45 -5.01 -7.10
C PRO A 97 12.52 -3.92 -6.03
N GLN A 98 13.72 -3.41 -5.75
CA GLN A 98 13.84 -2.20 -4.95
C GLN A 98 13.38 -0.98 -5.76
N ARG A 99 12.54 -0.14 -5.14
CA ARG A 99 12.02 1.09 -5.75
C ARG A 99 13.18 1.96 -6.28
N LYS A 100 13.14 2.33 -7.57
CA LYS A 100 13.88 3.53 -8.02
C LYS A 100 13.10 4.73 -7.51
N GLU A 101 13.62 5.44 -6.52
CA GLU A 101 13.03 6.66 -5.98
C GLU A 101 12.74 7.64 -7.13
N GLN A 102 11.46 7.84 -7.45
CA GLN A 102 11.06 8.95 -8.29
C GLN A 102 11.07 10.21 -7.43
N LYS A 103 11.99 11.13 -7.75
CA LYS A 103 12.16 12.44 -7.14
C LYS A 103 10.81 13.11 -6.87
N ALA A 104 10.53 13.40 -5.61
CA ALA A 104 9.43 14.26 -5.20
C ALA A 104 9.55 15.62 -5.91
N LYS A 105 8.49 16.05 -6.59
CA LYS A 105 8.36 17.46 -7.01
C LYS A 105 8.19 18.32 -5.75
N PRO A 106 8.88 19.46 -5.60
CA PRO A 106 8.75 20.32 -4.43
C PRO A 106 7.33 20.84 -4.32
N GLN A 107 6.73 20.67 -3.14
CA GLN A 107 5.51 21.36 -2.74
C GLN A 107 5.84 22.85 -2.63
N LYS A 108 5.08 23.70 -3.34
CA LYS A 108 5.12 25.14 -3.12
C LYS A 108 4.64 25.44 -1.70
N GLU A 109 5.54 25.97 -0.91
CA GLU A 109 5.28 26.64 0.36
C GLU A 109 4.25 27.75 0.15
N SER A 110 3.09 27.63 0.80
CA SER A 110 2.25 28.79 1.10
C SER A 110 2.67 29.32 2.46
N VAL A 111 3.61 30.26 2.45
CA VAL A 111 3.89 31.13 3.60
C VAL A 111 2.74 32.13 3.69
N SER A 112 2.07 32.18 4.84
CA SER A 112 1.37 33.38 5.31
C SER A 112 1.70 33.54 6.78
N GLU A 113 2.79 34.25 7.04
CA GLU A 113 3.07 34.83 8.35
C GLU A 113 2.16 36.05 8.62
N LYS A 114 1.98 36.29 9.92
CA LYS A 114 1.06 37.19 10.59
C LYS A 114 1.45 38.67 10.45
N GLY A 115 0.45 39.54 10.64
CA GLY A 115 0.65 40.90 11.13
C GLY A 115 -0.68 41.57 11.44
N GLY A 116 -1.01 41.74 12.72
CA GLY A 116 -2.06 42.66 13.16
C GLY A 116 -1.51 44.06 13.39
N THR A 117 -2.38 45.08 13.48
CA THR A 117 -2.46 46.13 14.53
C THR A 117 -3.65 47.06 14.19
N ASP A 118 -4.37 47.47 15.23
CA ASP A 118 -5.33 48.57 15.35
C ASP A 118 -4.94 49.87 14.62
N ASP A 119 -5.90 50.66 14.13
CA ASP A 119 -6.53 51.76 14.89
C ASP A 119 -7.41 52.70 14.02
N GLN A 120 -8.52 53.16 14.63
CA GLN A 120 -9.24 54.44 14.52
C GLN A 120 -9.60 55.17 13.19
N GLN A 121 -10.93 55.26 12.97
CA GLN A 121 -11.79 56.48 13.09
C GLN A 121 -11.87 57.56 11.98
N THR A 122 -13.10 58.13 11.89
CA THR A 122 -13.62 59.33 11.18
C THR A 122 -14.26 59.07 9.81
N GLY A 123 -15.58 59.23 9.67
CA GLY A 123 -16.30 60.49 9.33
C GLY A 123 -16.59 60.47 7.81
N ASP A 124 -17.68 60.90 7.20
CA ASP A 124 -18.88 61.68 7.51
C ASP A 124 -19.83 61.52 6.28
N GLU A 125 -21.07 62.00 6.36
CA GLU A 125 -21.94 62.42 5.26
C GLU A 125 -22.60 61.40 4.28
N ALA A 126 -23.93 61.33 4.39
CA ALA A 126 -24.89 61.02 3.31
C ALA A 126 -25.13 62.28 2.42
N PRO A 127 -26.12 62.38 1.49
CA PRO A 127 -26.92 61.41 0.71
C PRO A 127 -26.79 61.76 -0.82
N PRO A 128 -27.69 61.38 -1.76
CA PRO A 128 -29.13 61.72 -1.81
C PRO A 128 -30.08 60.51 -1.87
#